data_AF-A0A9E2WW10-F1
#
_entry.id   AF-A0A9E2WW10-F1
#
_cell.length_a   1.000
_cell.length_b   1.000
_cell.length_c   1.000
_cell.angle_alpha   90.00
_cell.angle_beta   90.00
_cell.angle_gamma   90.00
#
_symmetry.space_group_name_H-M   'P 1'
#
loop_
_entity.id
_entity.type
_entity.pdbx_description
1 polymer ?
#
loop_
_entity_poly.entity_id
_entity_poly.type
_entity_poly.pdbx_seq_one_letter_code
_entity_poly.pdbx_strand_id
1 'polypeptide(L)'
;MGRVAVVALTDNEPEWEATEKQAGVAYMAYDERGLTQPSRRLVAQVVHGAKRQAPWLIVSAHVGPNWGAPSAGMRALAHDLIDLGADLYWGHSNHTPQGIERYRGKIILYSSGDFIDDYMVDEDERNDLSFLFVCEAERGREIGLRLYPIRIEDCRVRRAVGEDERVLQKTMQEKCAVFGTTLSFTDGVGWLRPG
;
A
#
# COMPACT_ATOMS: atom_id res chain seq x y z
N MET A 1 -16.41 -15.75 12.26
CA MET A 1 -15.59 -14.52 12.43
C MET A 1 -14.51 -14.53 11.35
N GLY A 2 -14.48 -13.52 10.47
CA GLY A 2 -13.47 -13.44 9.41
C GLY A 2 -12.11 -13.10 10.02
N ARG A 3 -11.10 -13.95 9.79
CA ARG A 3 -9.71 -13.66 10.20
C ARG A 3 -9.00 -12.94 9.06
N VAL A 4 -8.11 -12.02 9.41
CA VAL A 4 -7.18 -11.38 8.48
C VAL A 4 -5.78 -11.63 9.03
N ALA A 5 -4.88 -12.12 8.18
CA ALA A 5 -3.46 -12.20 8.50
C ALA A 5 -2.75 -10.99 7.92
N VAL A 6 -1.74 -10.50 8.64
CA VAL A 6 -0.89 -9.40 8.21
C VAL A 6 0.57 -9.85 8.31
N VAL A 7 1.34 -9.62 7.25
CA VAL A 7 2.79 -9.79 7.22
C VAL A 7 3.40 -8.43 6.96
N ALA A 8 4.32 -7.98 7.81
CA ALA A 8 5.01 -6.70 7.66
C ALA A 8 6.46 -6.92 7.26
N LEU A 9 6.95 -6.16 6.28
CA LEU A 9 8.29 -6.28 5.70
C LEU A 9 8.88 -4.88 5.42
N THR A 10 10.21 -4.78 5.35
CA THR A 10 10.93 -3.51 5.06
C THR A 10 12.17 -3.74 4.20
N ASP A 11 12.53 -2.78 3.34
CA ASP A 11 13.84 -2.72 2.66
C ASP A 11 14.83 -1.76 3.33
N ASN A 12 14.38 -1.03 4.35
CA ASN A 12 15.21 -0.12 5.13
C ASN A 12 15.98 -0.87 6.23
N GLU A 13 17.14 -0.29 6.60
CA GLU A 13 18.00 -0.72 7.72
C GLU A 13 18.40 -2.22 7.67
N PRO A 14 19.09 -2.69 6.61
CA PRO A 14 19.55 -4.08 6.51
C PRO A 14 20.41 -4.53 7.69
N GLU A 15 21.13 -3.62 8.34
CA GLU A 15 21.88 -3.88 9.58
C GLU A 15 21.01 -4.30 10.76
N TRP A 16 19.70 -4.04 10.70
CA TRP A 16 18.73 -4.39 11.74
C TRP A 16 17.95 -5.65 11.41
N GLU A 17 18.33 -6.42 10.37
CA GLU A 17 17.66 -7.69 10.03
C GLU A 17 17.60 -8.64 11.24
N ALA A 18 16.40 -9.17 11.51
CA ALA A 18 16.22 -10.21 12.51
C ALA A 18 16.87 -11.52 12.05
N THR A 19 17.64 -12.14 12.94
CA THR A 19 18.28 -13.45 12.71
C THR A 19 17.91 -14.43 13.81
N GLU A 20 18.36 -15.68 13.70
CA GLU A 20 18.20 -16.67 14.78
C GLU A 20 18.83 -16.24 16.11
N LYS A 21 19.79 -15.29 16.07
CA LYS A 21 20.57 -14.87 17.24
C LYS A 21 20.31 -13.43 17.67
N GLN A 22 19.59 -12.64 16.87
CA GLN A 22 19.40 -11.21 17.10
C GLN A 22 17.98 -10.80 16.70
N ALA A 23 17.29 -10.10 17.61
CA ALA A 23 16.01 -9.46 17.30
C ALA A 23 16.21 -8.26 16.35
N GLY A 24 15.22 -7.99 15.52
CA GLY A 24 15.35 -6.98 14.46
C GLY A 24 14.08 -6.81 13.63
N VAL A 25 14.23 -6.23 12.44
CA VAL A 25 13.17 -6.05 11.45
C VAL A 25 13.08 -7.23 10.50
N ALA A 26 11.90 -7.44 9.93
CA ALA A 26 11.69 -8.39 8.84
C ALA A 26 12.18 -7.80 7.52
N TYR A 27 13.51 -7.74 7.37
CA TYR A 27 14.16 -7.19 6.18
C TYR A 27 13.87 -8.05 4.94
N MET A 28 13.73 -7.39 3.79
CA MET A 28 13.62 -8.03 2.49
C MET A 28 14.44 -7.27 1.45
N ALA A 29 15.25 -7.98 0.66
CA ALA A 29 15.92 -7.41 -0.50
C ALA A 29 15.13 -7.67 -1.80
N TYR A 30 15.10 -6.68 -2.68
CA TYR A 30 14.55 -6.76 -4.03
C TYR A 30 15.39 -5.92 -5.00
N ASP A 31 15.25 -6.17 -6.30
CA ASP A 31 15.83 -5.36 -7.38
C ASP A 31 14.76 -5.00 -8.42
N GLU A 32 15.17 -4.52 -9.60
CA GLU A 32 14.25 -4.16 -10.69
C GLU A 32 13.32 -5.31 -11.15
N ARG A 33 13.65 -6.57 -10.80
CA ARG A 33 12.90 -7.78 -11.15
C ARG A 33 12.11 -8.36 -9.98
N GLY A 34 12.10 -7.68 -8.82
CA GLY A 34 11.38 -8.11 -7.62
C GLY A 34 12.29 -8.78 -6.60
N LEU A 35 11.74 -9.72 -5.81
CA LEU A 35 12.42 -10.33 -4.68
C LEU A 35 13.70 -11.08 -5.09
N THR A 36 14.82 -10.71 -4.47
CA THR A 36 16.12 -11.38 -4.68
C THR A 36 16.30 -12.56 -3.72
N GLN A 37 17.25 -13.45 -4.01
CA GLN A 37 17.63 -14.49 -3.06
C GLN A 37 18.63 -13.95 -2.03
N PRO A 38 18.55 -14.36 -0.75
CA PRO A 38 17.65 -15.40 -0.20
C PRO A 38 16.25 -14.91 0.21
N SER A 39 15.99 -13.59 0.18
CA SER A 39 14.75 -12.95 0.62
C SER A 39 13.50 -13.60 0.03
N ARG A 40 13.48 -13.89 -1.27
CA ARG A 40 12.36 -14.53 -1.96
C ARG A 40 11.91 -15.82 -1.27
N ARG A 41 12.86 -16.67 -0.89
CA ARG A 41 12.57 -17.96 -0.25
C ARG A 41 11.96 -17.75 1.14
N LEU A 42 12.51 -16.84 1.93
CA LEU A 42 12.05 -16.56 3.29
C LEU A 42 10.66 -15.92 3.28
N VAL A 43 10.47 -14.89 2.45
CA VAL A 43 9.20 -14.21 2.27
C VAL A 43 8.12 -15.19 1.78
N ALA A 44 8.43 -16.07 0.82
CA ALA A 44 7.49 -17.09 0.37
C ALA A 44 7.05 -18.03 1.51
N GLN A 45 7.97 -18.45 2.38
CA GLN A 45 7.62 -19.31 3.52
C GLN A 45 6.66 -18.61 4.49
N VAL A 46 6.94 -17.34 4.82
CA VAL A 46 6.11 -16.52 5.72
C VAL A 46 4.74 -16.27 5.11
N VAL A 47 4.68 -15.80 3.86
CA VAL A 47 3.43 -15.49 3.15
C VAL A 47 2.56 -16.74 3.01
N HIS A 48 3.11 -17.87 2.58
CA HIS A 48 2.35 -19.13 2.51
C HIS A 48 1.87 -19.58 3.89
N GLY A 49 2.71 -19.43 4.93
CA GLY A 49 2.36 -19.74 6.31
C GLY A 49 1.19 -18.91 6.82
N ALA A 50 1.21 -17.61 6.58
CA ALA A 50 0.16 -16.67 6.98
C ALA A 50 -1.14 -16.92 6.20
N LYS A 51 -1.06 -17.17 4.89
CA LYS A 51 -2.23 -17.44 4.04
C LYS A 51 -3.01 -18.69 4.46
N ARG A 52 -2.35 -19.70 5.03
CA ARG A 52 -3.05 -20.88 5.58
C ARG A 52 -3.85 -20.59 6.85
N GLN A 53 -3.56 -19.50 7.55
CA GLN A 53 -4.17 -19.16 8.85
C GLN A 53 -5.40 -18.26 8.72
N ALA A 54 -5.53 -17.53 7.61
CA ALA A 54 -6.61 -16.59 7.38
C ALA A 54 -7.10 -16.59 5.93
N PRO A 55 -8.41 -16.38 5.68
CA PRO A 55 -8.93 -16.24 4.31
C PRO A 55 -8.33 -15.05 3.56
N TRP A 56 -7.96 -13.99 4.28
CA TRP A 56 -7.37 -12.77 3.74
C TRP A 56 -5.97 -12.56 4.29
N LEU A 57 -5.02 -12.24 3.41
CA LEU A 57 -3.65 -11.89 3.75
C LEU A 57 -3.32 -10.50 3.21
N ILE A 58 -2.93 -9.60 4.11
CA ILE A 58 -2.38 -8.29 3.79
C ILE A 58 -0.86 -8.35 3.96
N VAL A 59 -0.11 -7.84 2.98
CA VAL A 59 1.32 -7.58 3.16
C VAL A 59 1.52 -6.07 3.30
N SER A 60 1.99 -5.64 4.47
CA SER A 60 2.41 -4.26 4.75
C SER A 60 3.89 -4.14 4.40
N ALA A 61 4.24 -3.24 3.49
CA ALA A 61 5.62 -3.11 3.00
C ALA A 61 6.09 -1.66 3.13
N HIS A 62 7.06 -1.44 4.02
CA HIS A 62 7.78 -0.16 4.07
C HIS A 62 8.91 -0.22 3.05
N VAL A 63 8.69 0.31 1.85
CA VAL A 63 9.67 0.18 0.76
C VAL A 63 9.80 1.40 -0.11
N GLY A 64 11.02 1.62 -0.58
CA GLY A 64 11.34 2.68 -1.53
C GLY A 64 11.47 4.07 -0.89
N PRO A 65 11.77 5.07 -1.72
CA PRO A 65 12.10 6.41 -1.24
C PRO A 65 10.86 7.21 -0.83
N ASN A 66 11.11 8.31 -0.13
CA ASN A 66 10.17 9.40 -0.02
C ASN A 66 9.88 9.96 -1.42
N TRP A 67 8.61 10.23 -1.71
CA TRP A 67 8.16 10.90 -2.94
C TRP A 67 8.39 10.13 -4.25
N GLY A 68 7.83 10.69 -5.33
CA GLY A 68 7.94 10.11 -6.67
C GLY A 68 7.03 8.91 -6.93
N ALA A 69 7.08 8.41 -8.17
CA ALA A 69 6.27 7.28 -8.63
C ALA A 69 6.91 5.93 -8.26
N PRO A 70 6.13 4.84 -8.10
CA PRO A 70 6.68 3.52 -7.82
C PRO A 70 7.61 3.04 -8.93
N SER A 71 8.82 2.66 -8.54
CA SER A 71 9.86 2.16 -9.47
C SER A 71 9.50 0.81 -10.09
N ALA A 72 10.20 0.41 -11.15
CA ALA A 72 10.03 -0.92 -11.74
C ALA A 72 10.22 -2.05 -10.70
N GLY A 73 11.21 -1.91 -9.81
CA GLY A 73 11.47 -2.86 -8.73
C GLY A 73 10.34 -2.92 -7.70
N MET A 74 9.78 -1.78 -7.29
CA MET A 74 8.62 -1.73 -6.37
C MET A 74 7.39 -2.39 -7.00
N ARG A 75 7.18 -2.18 -8.31
CA ARG A 75 6.09 -2.83 -9.06
C ARG A 75 6.28 -4.33 -9.12
N ALA A 76 7.48 -4.79 -9.45
CA ALA A 76 7.82 -6.22 -9.49
C ALA A 76 7.70 -6.87 -8.10
N LEU A 77 8.14 -6.18 -7.04
CA LEU A 77 7.99 -6.60 -5.65
C LEU A 77 6.52 -6.79 -5.25
N ALA A 78 5.67 -5.82 -5.55
CA ALA A 78 4.24 -5.90 -5.26
C ALA A 78 3.59 -7.08 -6.00
N HIS A 79 3.94 -7.29 -7.28
CA HIS A 79 3.47 -8.43 -8.07
C HIS A 79 3.94 -9.76 -7.48
N ASP A 80 5.21 -9.87 -7.09
CA ASP A 80 5.75 -11.06 -6.43
C ASP A 80 4.98 -11.40 -5.14
N LEU A 81 4.66 -10.40 -4.32
CA LEU A 81 3.94 -10.62 -3.05
C LEU A 81 2.50 -11.06 -3.27
N ILE A 82 1.81 -10.50 -4.28
CA ILE A 82 0.50 -11.01 -4.71
C ILE A 82 0.61 -12.46 -5.21
N ASP A 83 1.61 -12.74 -6.05
CA ASP A 83 1.82 -14.08 -6.62
C ASP A 83 2.19 -15.13 -5.56
N LEU A 84 2.83 -14.74 -4.47
CA LEU A 84 3.09 -15.59 -3.31
C LEU A 84 1.85 -15.82 -2.43
N GLY A 85 0.77 -15.07 -2.64
CA GLY A 85 -0.54 -15.34 -2.03
C GLY A 85 -1.13 -14.21 -1.18
N ALA A 86 -0.56 -13.01 -1.21
CA ALA A 86 -1.22 -11.84 -0.63
C ALA A 86 -2.51 -11.50 -1.40
N ASP A 87 -3.55 -11.09 -0.68
CA ASP A 87 -4.78 -10.57 -1.29
C ASP A 87 -4.77 -9.04 -1.44
N LEU A 88 -3.96 -8.37 -0.62
CA LEU A 88 -3.73 -6.94 -0.67
C LEU A 88 -2.26 -6.64 -0.35
N TYR A 89 -1.60 -5.90 -1.23
CA TYR A 89 -0.33 -5.25 -0.94
C TYR A 89 -0.58 -3.83 -0.46
N TRP A 90 -0.05 -3.49 0.71
CA TRP A 90 -0.13 -2.17 1.33
C TRP A 90 1.28 -1.59 1.47
N GLY A 91 1.68 -0.82 0.46
CA GLY A 91 2.92 -0.05 0.48
C GLY A 91 2.80 1.22 1.33
N HIS A 92 3.93 1.63 1.89
CA HIS A 92 4.16 2.90 2.58
C HIS A 92 5.67 3.23 2.54
N SER A 93 6.08 4.39 3.08
CA SER A 93 7.40 5.07 2.95
C SER A 93 7.36 6.30 2.05
N ASN A 94 6.54 6.29 0.99
CA ASN A 94 6.51 7.38 0.03
C ASN A 94 5.91 8.71 0.54
N HIS A 95 5.22 8.69 1.68
CA HIS A 95 4.52 9.82 2.32
C HIS A 95 3.37 10.48 1.52
N THR A 96 3.26 10.27 0.19
CA THR A 96 2.05 10.61 -0.59
C THR A 96 1.24 9.37 -0.98
N PRO A 97 -0.09 9.48 -1.20
CA PRO A 97 -0.87 8.42 -1.79
C PRO A 97 -0.43 8.16 -3.24
N GLN A 98 -0.13 6.90 -3.56
CA GLN A 98 0.23 6.44 -4.90
C GLN A 98 -0.92 5.68 -5.56
N GLY A 99 -0.81 5.45 -6.87
CA GLY A 99 -1.87 4.80 -7.65
C GLY A 99 -2.21 3.40 -7.14
N ILE A 100 -3.45 2.98 -7.41
CA ILE A 100 -3.94 1.64 -7.08
C ILE A 100 -3.91 0.80 -8.35
N GLU A 101 -3.37 -0.41 -8.24
CA GLU A 101 -3.42 -1.41 -9.30
C GLU A 101 -4.32 -2.58 -8.91
N ARG A 102 -5.13 -3.04 -9.86
CA ARG A 102 -5.77 -4.36 -9.82
C ARG A 102 -4.89 -5.37 -10.56
N TYR A 103 -4.19 -6.21 -9.82
CA TYR A 103 -3.33 -7.26 -10.37
C TYR A 103 -3.88 -8.64 -10.02
N ARG A 104 -4.23 -9.45 -11.03
CA ARG A 104 -4.83 -10.80 -10.86
C ARG A 104 -6.05 -10.84 -9.91
N GLY A 105 -6.91 -9.82 -9.98
CA GLY A 105 -8.09 -9.69 -9.12
C GLY A 105 -7.79 -9.29 -7.67
N LYS A 106 -6.53 -8.94 -7.36
CA LYS A 106 -6.06 -8.47 -6.05
C LYS A 106 -5.67 -7.00 -6.10
N ILE A 107 -5.60 -6.38 -4.93
CA ILE A 107 -5.36 -4.94 -4.78
C ILE A 107 -3.89 -4.67 -4.43
N ILE A 108 -3.28 -3.73 -5.13
CA ILE A 108 -1.97 -3.17 -4.81
C ILE A 108 -2.15 -1.69 -4.53
N LEU A 109 -1.91 -1.29 -3.28
CA LEU A 109 -1.75 0.10 -2.86
C LEU A 109 -0.26 0.40 -2.83
N TYR A 110 0.28 1.15 -3.81
CA TYR A 110 1.73 1.41 -3.85
C TYR A 110 2.22 2.29 -2.69
N SER A 111 1.37 3.19 -2.21
CA SER A 111 1.55 3.97 -0.99
C SER A 111 0.20 4.52 -0.57
N SER A 112 -0.13 4.45 0.72
CA SER A 112 -1.31 5.15 1.27
C SER A 112 -1.03 6.61 1.63
N GLY A 113 0.22 7.05 1.62
CA GLY A 113 0.64 8.35 2.16
C GLY A 113 0.49 8.44 3.68
N ASP A 114 0.70 9.64 4.19
CA ASP A 114 0.57 9.94 5.62
C ASP A 114 -0.90 9.89 6.08
N PHE A 115 -1.12 9.73 7.39
CA PHE A 115 -2.47 9.73 7.96
C PHE A 115 -2.66 10.72 9.11
N ILE A 116 -1.72 10.83 10.05
CA ILE A 116 -1.81 11.74 11.21
C ILE A 116 -0.60 12.67 11.32
N ASP A 117 0.39 12.49 10.46
CA ASP A 117 1.72 13.04 10.64
C ASP A 117 1.92 14.31 9.82
N ASP A 118 2.18 15.44 10.49
CA ASP A 118 2.42 16.75 9.90
C ASP A 118 3.69 17.44 10.44
N TYR A 119 4.62 16.66 10.99
CA TYR A 119 5.88 17.18 11.54
C TYR A 119 6.79 17.81 10.48
N MET A 120 6.72 17.32 9.23
CA MET A 120 7.47 17.81 8.07
C MET A 120 6.57 17.74 6.84
N VAL A 121 5.92 18.86 6.53
CA VAL A 121 5.11 19.00 5.32
C VAL A 121 5.97 19.57 4.20
N ASP A 122 5.98 18.87 3.07
CA ASP A 122 6.58 19.34 1.83
C ASP A 122 5.51 20.05 0.98
N GLU A 123 5.73 21.33 0.67
CA GLU A 123 4.73 22.17 -0.03
C GLU A 123 4.47 21.72 -1.47
N ASP A 124 5.47 21.10 -2.12
CA ASP A 124 5.37 20.63 -3.50
C ASP A 124 4.77 19.23 -3.56
N GLU A 125 5.20 18.33 -2.68
CA GLU A 125 4.72 16.94 -2.64
C GLU A 125 3.34 16.80 -1.96
N ARG A 126 2.95 17.78 -1.13
CA ARG A 126 1.64 17.86 -0.46
C ARG A 126 1.29 16.60 0.33
N ASN A 127 2.21 16.13 1.16
CA ASN A 127 2.00 14.98 2.05
C ASN A 127 1.00 15.23 3.17
N ASP A 128 0.58 16.48 3.36
CA ASP A 128 -0.60 16.85 4.14
C ASP A 128 -1.92 16.36 3.52
N LEU A 129 -1.93 15.93 2.25
CA LEU A 129 -3.10 15.41 1.55
C LEU A 129 -3.04 13.90 1.35
N SER A 130 -4.08 13.20 1.77
CA SER A 130 -4.15 11.74 1.71
C SER A 130 -5.59 11.24 1.62
N PHE A 131 -5.80 9.94 1.82
CA PHE A 131 -7.12 9.33 1.95
C PHE A 131 -7.21 8.46 3.20
N LEU A 132 -8.38 8.42 3.84
CA LEU A 132 -8.78 7.26 4.62
C LEU A 132 -9.20 6.14 3.65
N PHE A 133 -8.40 5.08 3.59
CA PHE A 133 -8.66 3.88 2.78
C PHE A 133 -9.48 2.88 3.59
N VAL A 134 -10.69 2.57 3.13
CA VAL A 134 -11.55 1.55 3.72
C VAL A 134 -11.60 0.35 2.79
N CYS A 135 -11.06 -0.77 3.26
CA CYS A 135 -11.04 -2.04 2.57
C CYS A 135 -12.27 -2.88 2.92
N GLU A 136 -12.98 -3.35 1.90
CA GLU A 136 -14.18 -4.17 2.03
C GLU A 136 -13.89 -5.57 1.49
N ALA A 137 -13.86 -6.55 2.39
CA ALA A 137 -13.53 -7.93 2.07
C ALA A 137 -14.66 -8.88 2.47
N GLU A 138 -15.22 -9.58 1.48
CA GLU A 138 -16.25 -10.60 1.66
C GLU A 138 -15.81 -11.90 0.98
N ARG A 139 -15.93 -13.03 1.69
CA ARG A 139 -15.39 -14.31 1.22
C ARG A 139 -15.99 -14.68 -0.14
N GLY A 140 -15.12 -14.99 -1.10
CA GLY A 140 -15.52 -15.36 -2.46
C GLY A 140 -15.78 -14.18 -3.39
N ARG A 141 -15.59 -12.94 -2.92
CA ARG A 141 -15.65 -11.73 -3.73
C ARG A 141 -14.29 -11.05 -3.75
N GLU A 142 -14.02 -10.28 -4.80
CA GLU A 142 -12.83 -9.43 -4.80
C GLU A 142 -12.93 -8.33 -3.75
N ILE A 143 -11.77 -7.84 -3.31
CA ILE A 143 -11.71 -6.71 -2.38
C ILE A 143 -12.21 -5.45 -3.09
N GLY A 144 -13.09 -4.70 -2.41
CA GLY A 144 -13.48 -3.34 -2.78
C GLY A 144 -12.75 -2.30 -1.93
N LEU A 145 -12.63 -1.08 -2.45
CA LEU A 145 -12.08 0.05 -1.70
C LEU A 145 -13.01 1.26 -1.74
N ARG A 146 -13.10 1.94 -0.59
CA ARG A 146 -13.59 3.32 -0.48
C ARG A 146 -12.46 4.24 -0.06
N LEU A 147 -12.35 5.38 -0.74
CA LEU A 147 -11.32 6.37 -0.49
C LEU A 147 -11.96 7.67 -0.04
N TYR A 148 -11.62 8.11 1.16
CA TYR A 148 -12.13 9.34 1.72
C TYR A 148 -11.02 10.39 1.73
N PRO A 149 -11.06 11.42 0.85
CA PRO A 149 -10.13 12.55 0.90
C PRO A 149 -9.96 13.10 2.32
N ILE A 150 -8.71 13.24 2.76
CA ILE A 150 -8.34 13.84 4.05
C ILE A 150 -7.24 14.88 3.89
N ARG A 151 -7.20 15.79 4.84
CA ARG A 151 -6.11 16.75 5.07
C ARG A 151 -5.59 16.55 6.48
N ILE A 152 -4.28 16.52 6.63
CA ILE A 152 -3.56 16.45 7.89
C ILE A 152 -3.13 17.88 8.24
N GLU A 153 -3.58 18.39 9.38
CA GLU A 153 -3.21 19.72 9.87
C GLU A 153 -3.34 19.79 11.39
N ASP A 154 -2.41 20.49 12.05
CA ASP A 154 -2.37 20.68 13.49
C ASP A 154 -2.45 19.37 14.29
N CYS A 155 -1.69 18.35 13.87
CA CYS A 155 -1.70 16.97 14.39
C CYS A 155 -3.09 16.31 14.36
N ARG A 156 -3.92 16.65 13.36
CA ARG A 156 -5.29 16.14 13.23
C ARG A 156 -5.62 15.76 11.80
N VAL A 157 -6.45 14.74 11.67
CA VAL A 157 -7.06 14.35 10.39
C VAL A 157 -8.40 15.04 10.23
N ARG A 158 -8.58 15.71 9.11
CA ARG A 158 -9.86 16.30 8.72
C ARG A 158 -10.27 15.82 7.34
N ARG A 159 -11.56 15.93 7.06
CA ARG A 159 -12.08 15.73 5.71
C ARG A 159 -11.49 16.81 4.80
N ALA A 160 -10.82 16.43 3.71
CA ALA A 160 -10.45 17.38 2.68
C ALA A 160 -11.72 17.82 1.93
N VAL A 161 -11.81 19.11 1.63
CA VAL A 161 -12.96 19.74 0.95
C VAL A 161 -12.46 20.76 -0.07
N GLY A 162 -13.33 21.18 -0.99
CA GLY A 162 -13.03 22.30 -1.89
C GLY A 162 -11.90 22.00 -2.88
N GLU A 163 -10.80 22.73 -2.78
CA GLU A 163 -9.65 22.55 -3.68
C GLU A 163 -8.85 21.29 -3.37
N ASP A 164 -8.52 21.05 -2.10
CA ASP A 164 -7.76 19.86 -1.69
C ASP A 164 -8.47 18.56 -2.10
N GLU A 165 -9.80 18.51 -1.94
CA GLU A 165 -10.61 17.39 -2.41
C GLU A 165 -10.46 17.19 -3.93
N ARG A 166 -10.59 18.25 -4.73
CA ARG A 166 -10.48 18.17 -6.20
C ARG A 166 -9.09 17.74 -6.65
N VAL A 167 -8.04 18.26 -6.00
CA VAL A 167 -6.64 17.87 -6.28
C VAL A 167 -6.44 16.39 -5.96
N LEU A 168 -6.85 15.94 -4.78
CA LEU A 168 -6.75 14.52 -4.39
C LEU A 168 -7.49 13.61 -5.38
N GLN A 169 -8.74 13.94 -5.72
CA GLN A 169 -9.55 13.15 -6.65
C GLN A 169 -8.87 13.02 -8.02
N LYS A 170 -8.48 14.15 -8.61
CA LYS A 170 -7.84 14.20 -9.92
C LYS A 170 -6.51 13.43 -9.92
N THR A 171 -5.61 13.76 -8.99
CA THR A 171 -4.28 13.14 -8.90
C THR A 171 -4.39 11.64 -8.67
N MET A 172 -5.31 11.19 -7.80
CA MET A 172 -5.51 9.77 -7.55
C MET A 172 -6.05 9.03 -8.79
N GLN A 173 -6.97 9.65 -9.54
CA GLN A 173 -7.45 9.08 -10.82
C GLN A 173 -6.32 8.95 -11.84
N GLU A 174 -5.49 9.98 -12.00
CA GLU A 174 -4.35 9.97 -12.90
C GLU A 174 -3.33 8.89 -12.50
N LYS A 175 -2.98 8.82 -11.20
CA LYS A 175 -2.07 7.78 -10.68
C LYS A 175 -2.63 6.36 -10.86
N CYS A 176 -3.94 6.15 -10.69
CA CYS A 176 -4.57 4.83 -10.94
C CYS A 176 -4.62 4.48 -12.45
N ALA A 177 -4.82 5.47 -13.32
CA ALA A 177 -4.91 5.28 -14.76
C ALA A 177 -3.61 4.74 -15.37
N VAL A 178 -2.44 5.07 -14.78
CA VAL A 178 -1.13 4.49 -15.15
C VAL A 178 -1.13 2.96 -15.06
N PHE A 179 -1.96 2.38 -14.19
CA PHE A 179 -2.12 0.93 -14.00
C PHE A 179 -3.38 0.37 -14.65
N GLY A 180 -4.05 1.15 -15.52
CA GLY A 180 -5.33 0.75 -16.13
C GLY A 180 -6.48 0.61 -15.13
N THR A 181 -6.34 1.13 -13.91
CA THR A 181 -7.37 1.04 -12.87
C THR A 181 -8.23 2.31 -12.89
N THR A 182 -9.55 2.13 -13.01
CA THR A 182 -10.50 3.25 -12.99
C THR A 182 -11.04 3.45 -11.58
N LEU A 183 -10.71 4.61 -10.98
CA LEU A 183 -11.26 5.06 -9.71
C LEU A 183 -12.38 6.08 -9.98
N SER A 184 -13.57 5.82 -9.44
CA SER A 184 -14.73 6.71 -9.58
C SER A 184 -14.95 7.50 -8.30
N PHE A 185 -15.39 8.76 -8.39
CA PHE A 185 -15.79 9.55 -7.22
C PHE A 185 -17.29 9.86 -7.28
N THR A 186 -17.98 9.70 -6.16
CA THR A 186 -19.41 10.04 -6.01
C THR A 186 -19.61 10.61 -4.61
N ASP A 187 -20.26 11.77 -4.51
CA ASP A 187 -20.45 12.50 -3.24
C ASP A 187 -19.13 12.70 -2.45
N GLY A 188 -18.05 12.98 -3.17
CA GLY A 188 -16.71 13.18 -2.62
C GLY A 188 -16.00 11.91 -2.15
N VAL A 189 -16.60 10.72 -2.33
CA VAL A 189 -16.01 9.43 -1.93
C VAL A 189 -15.53 8.67 -3.15
N GLY A 190 -14.29 8.21 -3.11
CA GLY A 190 -13.69 7.37 -4.14
C GLY A 190 -14.12 5.92 -4.01
N TRP A 191 -14.35 5.25 -5.13
CA TRP A 191 -14.83 3.88 -5.20
C TRP A 191 -14.04 3.09 -6.22
N LEU A 192 -13.44 1.99 -5.72
CA LEU A 192 -12.97 0.88 -6.53
C LEU A 192 -13.84 -0.33 -6.18
N ARG A 193 -14.89 -0.55 -6.97
CA ARG A 193 -15.84 -1.65 -6.75
C ARG A 193 -15.16 -3.00 -7.03
N PRO A 194 -15.57 -4.09 -6.35
CA PRO A 194 -15.20 -5.45 -6.75
C PRO A 194 -15.52 -5.69 -8.23
N GLY A 195 -14.64 -6.40 -8.94
CA GLY A 195 -14.90 -6.87 -10.30
C GLY A 195 -15.98 -7.94 -10.37
#